data_AF-A0A8T4Z7K3-F1
#
_entry.id   AF-A0A8T4Z7K3-F1
#
_cell.length_a   1.000
_cell.length_b   1.000
_cell.length_c   1.000
_cell.angle_alpha   90.00
_cell.angle_beta   90.00
_cell.angle_gamma   90.00
#
_symmetry.space_group_name_H-M   'P 1'
#
loop_
_entity.id
_entity.type
_entity.pdbx_description
1 polymer ?
#
loop_
_entity_poly.entity_id
_entity_poly.type
_entity_poly.pdbx_seq_one_letter_code
_entity_poly.pdbx_strand_id
1 'polypeptide(L)'
;VQLRRLEAKTYQLQARDRAIYSKCVAAIQAKNNAQASMYASECAEIRKMVLITMKSQLALERVALRLETVRDFGDIAYQMNLVGSVLSIVRNDLQNLMPDISTELADVNDTLQSVILEAGEATEQNLDFNIPTEESEKILKEATTLAEQKMRERFPEMPQIPTREPGSPQ
;
A
#
# COMPACT_ATOMS: atom_id res chain seq x y z
N VAL A 1 -16.10 7.85 0.84
CA VAL A 1 -17.19 8.21 1.80
C VAL A 1 -16.66 8.29 3.24
N GLN A 2 -15.91 7.30 3.74
CA GLN A 2 -15.37 7.32 5.11
C GLN A 2 -14.52 8.54 5.47
N LEU A 3 -13.64 8.97 4.56
CA LEU A 3 -12.80 10.17 4.75
C LEU A 3 -13.63 11.42 5.09
N ARG A 4 -14.71 11.69 4.34
CA ARG A 4 -15.60 12.84 4.62
C ARG A 4 -16.31 12.74 5.97
N ARG A 5 -16.68 11.52 6.40
CA ARG A 5 -17.30 11.30 7.72
C ARG A 5 -16.29 11.55 8.84
N LEU A 6 -15.04 11.11 8.66
CA LEU A 6 -13.94 11.42 9.57
C LEU A 6 -13.68 12.94 9.62
N GLU A 7 -13.60 13.62 8.49
CA GLU A 7 -13.46 15.08 8.42
C GLU A 7 -14.54 15.81 9.22
N ALA A 8 -15.80 15.42 9.01
CA ALA A 8 -16.92 16.00 9.74
C ALA A 8 -16.80 15.76 11.26
N LYS A 9 -16.38 14.56 11.68
CA LYS A 9 -16.17 14.25 13.11
C LYS A 9 -15.01 15.05 13.69
N THR A 10 -13.89 15.17 12.97
CA THR A 10 -12.74 15.99 13.36
C THR A 10 -13.18 17.43 13.61
N TYR A 11 -13.96 18.01 12.69
CA TYR A 11 -14.47 19.37 12.85
C TYR A 11 -15.39 19.54 14.06
N GLN A 12 -16.29 18.57 14.30
CA GLN A 12 -17.17 18.57 15.48
C GLN A 12 -16.37 18.49 16.80
N LEU A 13 -15.37 17.61 16.86
CA LEU A 13 -14.50 17.46 18.03
C LEU A 13 -13.69 18.74 18.30
N GLN A 14 -13.15 19.37 17.26
CA GLN A 14 -12.44 20.65 17.39
C GLN A 14 -13.35 21.78 17.87
N ALA A 15 -14.60 21.84 17.37
CA ALA A 15 -15.58 22.81 17.85
C ALA A 15 -15.91 22.59 19.34
N ARG A 16 -16.04 21.32 19.75
CA ARG A 16 -16.24 20.96 21.16
C ARG A 16 -15.04 21.33 22.03
N ASP A 17 -13.81 21.08 21.58
CA ASP A 17 -12.58 21.48 22.30
C ASP A 17 -12.59 22.99 22.57
N ARG A 18 -12.88 23.81 21.55
CA ARG A 18 -12.97 25.28 21.71
C ARG A 18 -14.00 25.69 22.75
N ALA A 19 -15.17 25.04 22.75
CA ALA A 19 -16.24 25.35 23.70
C ALA A 19 -15.86 24.98 25.15
N ILE A 20 -15.26 23.80 25.37
CA ILE A 20 -14.83 23.36 26.71
C ILE A 20 -13.62 24.18 27.18
N TYR A 21 -12.71 24.52 26.27
CA TYR A 21 -11.56 25.37 26.59
C TYR A 21 -12.00 26.76 27.07
N SER A 22 -13.00 27.36 26.42
CA SER A 22 -13.58 28.64 26.88
C SER A 22 -14.15 28.54 28.30
N LYS A 23 -14.84 27.43 28.63
CA LYS A 23 -15.33 27.16 29.99
C LYS A 23 -14.19 26.97 31.00
N CYS A 24 -13.10 26.32 30.59
CA CYS A 24 -11.90 26.16 31.40
C CYS A 24 -11.31 27.54 31.77
N VAL A 25 -11.14 28.42 30.77
CA VAL A 25 -10.63 29.79 30.98
C VAL A 25 -11.55 30.58 31.93
N ALA A 26 -12.86 30.50 31.75
CA ALA A 26 -13.82 31.16 32.64
C ALA A 26 -13.73 30.63 34.09
N ALA A 27 -13.58 29.32 34.28
CA ALA A 27 -13.41 28.72 35.61
C ALA A 27 -12.10 29.17 36.29
N ILE A 28 -11.00 29.29 35.53
CA ILE A 28 -9.73 29.84 36.03
C ILE A 28 -9.91 31.30 36.48
N GLN A 29 -10.59 32.13 35.69
CA GLN A 29 -10.85 33.54 36.03
C GLN A 29 -11.71 33.67 37.30
N ALA A 30 -12.68 32.78 37.47
CA ALA A 30 -13.49 32.69 38.68
C ALA A 30 -12.76 32.09 39.89
N LYS A 31 -11.46 31.77 39.77
CA LYS A 31 -10.63 31.08 40.77
C LYS A 31 -11.20 29.73 41.22
N ASN A 32 -12.03 29.10 40.39
CA ASN A 32 -12.59 27.78 40.65
C ASN A 32 -11.68 26.70 40.06
N ASN A 33 -10.61 26.37 40.80
CA ASN A 33 -9.59 25.42 40.36
C ASN A 33 -10.14 24.00 40.14
N ALA A 34 -11.15 23.58 40.89
CA ALA A 34 -11.76 22.25 40.73
C ALA A 34 -12.47 22.12 39.36
N GLN A 35 -13.29 23.11 38.99
CA GLN A 35 -13.95 23.13 37.68
C GLN A 35 -12.96 23.32 36.53
N ALA A 36 -11.95 24.17 36.71
CA ALA A 36 -10.90 24.36 35.71
C ALA A 36 -10.16 23.05 35.41
N SER A 37 -9.78 22.30 36.45
CA SER A 37 -9.12 21.00 36.31
C SER A 37 -9.98 20.00 35.54
N MET A 38 -11.28 19.89 35.89
CA MET A 38 -12.24 19.03 35.19
C MET A 38 -12.34 19.37 33.70
N TYR A 39 -12.52 20.65 33.35
CA TYR A 39 -12.59 21.07 31.94
C TYR A 39 -11.28 20.85 31.19
N ALA A 40 -10.13 21.03 31.86
CA ALA A 40 -8.82 20.76 31.27
C ALA A 40 -8.66 19.27 30.93
N SER A 41 -9.08 18.36 31.82
CA SER A 41 -9.10 16.92 31.55
C SER A 41 -9.99 16.57 30.36
N GLU A 42 -11.19 17.16 30.26
CA GLU A 42 -12.07 16.93 29.12
C GLU A 42 -11.45 17.45 27.80
N CYS A 43 -10.81 18.63 27.81
CA CYS A 43 -10.07 19.11 26.63
C CYS A 43 -8.98 18.13 26.20
N ALA A 44 -8.23 17.58 27.16
CA ALA A 44 -7.17 16.62 26.86
C ALA A 44 -7.72 15.37 26.16
N GLU A 45 -8.84 14.82 26.64
CA GLU A 45 -9.48 13.66 26.00
C GLU A 45 -10.04 13.99 24.62
N ILE A 46 -10.69 15.15 24.44
CA ILE A 46 -11.18 15.57 23.12
C ILE A 46 -10.01 15.73 22.13
N ARG A 47 -8.89 16.30 22.56
CA ARG A 47 -7.70 16.47 21.71
C ARG A 47 -7.07 15.14 21.32
N LYS A 48 -7.09 14.14 22.20
CA LYS A 48 -6.68 12.76 21.86
C LYS A 48 -7.60 12.21 20.76
N MET A 49 -8.91 12.38 20.87
CA MET A 49 -9.88 11.94 19.86
C MET A 49 -9.65 12.65 18.51
N VAL A 50 -9.39 13.97 18.52
CA VAL A 50 -9.04 14.72 17.30
C VAL A 50 -7.80 14.13 16.64
N LEU A 51 -6.75 13.86 17.42
CA LEU A 51 -5.52 13.27 16.90
C LEU A 51 -5.75 11.91 16.27
N ILE A 52 -6.56 11.05 16.91
CA ILE A 52 -6.95 9.75 16.36
C ILE A 52 -7.62 9.94 15.00
N THR A 53 -8.66 10.79 14.91
CA THR A 53 -9.38 11.02 13.65
C THR A 53 -8.47 11.54 12.54
N MET A 54 -7.56 12.47 12.83
CA MET A 54 -6.62 13.01 11.84
C MET A 54 -5.60 11.97 11.36
N LYS A 55 -5.09 11.13 12.27
CA LYS A 55 -4.20 10.02 11.91
C LYS A 55 -4.90 9.00 11.03
N SER A 56 -6.15 8.65 11.36
CA SER A 56 -6.98 7.76 10.55
C SER A 56 -7.21 8.32 9.15
N GLN A 57 -7.49 9.63 9.00
CA GLN A 57 -7.65 10.27 7.70
C GLN A 57 -6.39 10.11 6.83
N LEU A 58 -5.22 10.50 7.37
CA LEU A 58 -3.96 10.40 6.64
C LEU A 58 -3.62 8.95 6.26
N ALA A 59 -3.87 8.00 7.16
CA ALA A 59 -3.64 6.59 6.90
C ALA A 59 -4.54 6.07 5.76
N LEU A 60 -5.82 6.45 5.74
CA LEU A 60 -6.75 6.06 4.68
C LEU A 60 -6.44 6.73 3.34
N GLU A 61 -5.95 7.98 3.34
CA GLU A 61 -5.46 8.64 2.12
C GLU A 61 -4.25 7.89 1.54
N ARG A 62 -3.31 7.47 2.40
CA ARG A 62 -2.16 6.65 1.97
C ARG A 62 -2.60 5.31 1.40
N VAL A 63 -3.62 4.68 1.99
CA VAL A 63 -4.22 3.45 1.45
C VAL A 63 -4.81 3.71 0.06
N ALA A 64 -5.59 4.77 -0.11
CA ALA A 64 -6.19 5.11 -1.40
C ALA A 64 -5.11 5.30 -2.48
N LEU A 65 -4.07 6.08 -2.20
CA LEU A 65 -2.94 6.27 -3.12
C LEU A 65 -2.23 4.96 -3.45
N ARG A 66 -2.02 4.09 -2.46
CA ARG A 66 -1.40 2.78 -2.70
C ARG A 66 -2.25 1.96 -3.67
N LEU A 67 -3.56 1.86 -3.43
CA LEU A 67 -4.50 1.14 -4.28
C LEU A 67 -4.55 1.70 -5.71
N GLU A 68 -4.39 3.00 -5.91
CA GLU A 68 -4.33 3.62 -7.25
C GLU A 68 -3.03 3.29 -8.02
N THR A 69 -1.93 3.05 -7.30
CA THR A 69 -0.61 2.83 -7.90
C THR A 69 -0.26 1.38 -8.15
N VAL A 70 -1.00 0.43 -7.56
CA VAL A 70 -0.79 -1.01 -7.79
C VAL A 70 -1.18 -1.35 -9.23
N ARG A 71 -0.19 -1.68 -10.07
CA ARG A 71 -0.37 -1.99 -11.50
C ARG A 71 0.22 -3.35 -11.91
N ASP A 72 1.18 -3.88 -11.17
CA ASP A 72 1.91 -5.09 -11.57
C ASP A 72 1.42 -6.32 -10.80
N PHE A 73 0.89 -7.31 -11.52
CA PHE A 73 0.28 -8.53 -10.97
C PHE A 73 1.23 -9.35 -10.08
N GLY A 74 2.55 -9.25 -10.27
CA GLY A 74 3.54 -10.02 -9.51
C GLY A 74 3.69 -9.64 -8.02
N ASP A 75 3.21 -8.46 -7.61
CA ASP A 75 3.36 -7.95 -6.24
C ASP A 75 2.01 -7.55 -5.59
N ILE A 76 0.88 -7.86 -6.24
CA ILE A 76 -0.45 -7.46 -5.76
C ILE A 76 -0.70 -8.01 -4.35
N ALA A 77 -0.43 -9.29 -4.10
CA ALA A 77 -0.70 -9.90 -2.81
C ALA A 77 0.07 -9.21 -1.66
N TYR A 78 1.35 -8.89 -1.86
CA TYR A 78 2.15 -8.22 -0.85
C TYR A 78 1.70 -6.77 -0.63
N GLN A 79 1.46 -6.00 -1.70
CA GLN A 79 0.98 -4.62 -1.60
C GLN A 79 -0.39 -4.54 -0.91
N MET A 80 -1.29 -5.48 -1.23
CA MET A 80 -2.61 -5.56 -0.58
C MET A 80 -2.48 -5.95 0.89
N ASN A 81 -1.59 -6.87 1.27
CA ASN A 81 -1.33 -7.17 2.69
C ASN A 81 -0.89 -5.93 3.48
N LEU A 82 -0.02 -5.09 2.92
CA LEU A 82 0.37 -3.82 3.54
C LEU A 82 -0.83 -2.88 3.72
N VAL A 83 -1.72 -2.81 2.74
CA VAL A 83 -2.97 -2.03 2.83
C VAL A 83 -3.87 -2.59 3.94
N GLY A 84 -4.10 -3.90 3.98
CA GLY A 84 -4.93 -4.55 4.99
C GLY A 84 -4.42 -4.32 6.43
N SER A 85 -3.09 -4.29 6.61
CA SER A 85 -2.47 -3.96 7.89
C SER A 85 -2.80 -2.52 8.33
N VAL A 86 -2.69 -1.55 7.42
CA VAL A 86 -3.05 -0.15 7.73
C VAL A 86 -4.55 -0.02 8.02
N LEU A 87 -5.41 -0.67 7.25
CA LEU A 87 -6.86 -0.70 7.48
C LEU A 87 -7.20 -1.26 8.86
N SER A 88 -6.53 -2.34 9.28
CA SER A 88 -6.72 -2.96 10.60
C SER A 88 -6.34 -2.03 11.75
N ILE A 89 -5.22 -1.29 11.62
CA ILE A 89 -4.80 -0.30 12.62
C ILE A 89 -5.85 0.82 12.73
N VAL A 90 -6.26 1.39 11.60
CA VAL A 90 -7.25 2.48 11.57
C VAL A 90 -8.60 2.02 12.12
N ARG A 91 -9.03 0.80 11.78
CA ARG A 91 -10.24 0.18 12.32
C ARG A 91 -10.20 0.12 13.85
N ASN A 92 -9.09 -0.34 14.43
CA ASN A 92 -8.95 -0.49 15.88
C ASN A 92 -8.94 0.85 16.60
N ASP A 93 -8.23 1.84 16.04
CA ASP A 93 -8.21 3.22 16.56
C ASP A 93 -9.61 3.85 16.57
N LEU A 94 -10.45 3.51 15.59
CA LEU A 94 -11.80 4.04 15.44
C LEU A 94 -12.88 3.24 16.16
N GLN A 95 -12.60 2.02 16.65
CA GLN A 95 -13.61 1.14 17.24
C GLN A 95 -14.44 1.82 18.35
N ASN A 96 -13.79 2.59 19.21
CA ASN A 96 -14.46 3.25 20.36
C ASN A 96 -14.96 4.66 20.04
N LEU A 97 -14.51 5.27 18.94
CA LEU A 97 -14.81 6.66 18.60
C LEU A 97 -15.84 6.79 17.48
N MET A 98 -15.77 5.90 16.49
CA MET A 98 -16.60 5.85 15.28
C MET A 98 -16.83 4.37 14.89
N PRO A 99 -17.64 3.61 15.65
CA PRO A 99 -17.83 2.18 15.42
C PRO A 99 -18.39 1.87 14.04
N ASP A 100 -19.30 2.70 13.51
CA ASP A 100 -19.84 2.51 12.16
C ASP A 100 -18.75 2.52 11.09
N ILE A 101 -17.79 3.46 11.18
CA ILE A 101 -16.65 3.51 10.27
C ILE A 101 -15.73 2.31 10.50
N SER A 102 -15.53 1.90 11.76
CA SER A 102 -14.73 0.72 12.10
C SER A 102 -15.28 -0.55 11.43
N THR A 103 -16.60 -0.76 11.47
CA THR A 103 -17.27 -1.88 10.81
C THR A 103 -17.12 -1.79 9.29
N GLU A 104 -17.40 -0.64 8.69
CA GLU A 104 -17.26 -0.46 7.23
C GLU A 104 -15.81 -0.67 6.75
N LEU A 105 -14.81 -0.35 7.57
CA LEU A 105 -13.40 -0.65 7.27
C LEU A 105 -13.07 -2.14 7.39
N ALA A 106 -13.80 -2.89 8.22
CA ALA A 106 -13.69 -4.35 8.26
C ALA A 106 -14.18 -4.96 6.94
N ASP A 107 -15.35 -4.52 6.45
CA ASP A 107 -15.90 -4.97 5.17
C ASP A 107 -14.96 -4.67 3.99
N VAL A 108 -14.30 -3.50 4.00
CA VAL A 108 -13.29 -3.15 3.00
C VAL A 108 -12.07 -4.08 3.09
N ASN A 109 -11.63 -4.42 4.30
CA ASN A 109 -10.51 -5.34 4.49
C ASN A 109 -10.86 -6.76 4.03
N ASP A 110 -12.07 -7.23 4.28
CA ASP A 110 -12.55 -8.55 3.84
C ASP A 110 -12.65 -8.61 2.30
N THR A 111 -13.16 -7.55 1.68
CA THR A 111 -13.17 -7.40 0.22
C THR A 111 -11.76 -7.46 -0.36
N LEU A 112 -10.82 -6.75 0.28
CA LEU A 112 -9.42 -6.74 -0.12
C LEU A 112 -8.76 -8.12 0.01
N GLN A 113 -9.11 -8.90 1.05
CA GLN A 113 -8.66 -10.28 1.18
C GLN A 113 -9.22 -11.20 0.08
N SER A 114 -10.49 -11.02 -0.33
CA SER A 114 -11.07 -11.74 -1.47
C SER A 114 -10.28 -11.47 -2.77
N VAL A 115 -9.96 -10.20 -3.03
CA VAL A 115 -9.17 -9.81 -4.22
C VAL A 115 -7.79 -10.46 -4.21
N ILE A 116 -7.13 -10.57 -3.04
CA ILE A 116 -5.84 -11.27 -2.93
C ILE A 116 -5.98 -12.74 -3.32
N LEU A 117 -7.03 -13.42 -2.84
CA LEU A 117 -7.28 -14.83 -3.13
C LEU A 117 -7.53 -15.05 -4.63
N GLU A 118 -8.41 -14.25 -5.23
CA GLU A 118 -8.73 -14.31 -6.66
C GLU A 118 -7.49 -14.04 -7.54
N ALA A 119 -6.65 -13.07 -7.15
CA ALA A 119 -5.41 -12.78 -7.87
C ALA A 119 -4.39 -13.93 -7.75
N GLY A 120 -4.36 -14.62 -6.60
CA GLY A 120 -3.56 -15.83 -6.39
C GLY A 120 -3.99 -16.96 -7.33
N GLU A 121 -5.28 -17.28 -7.36
CA GLU A 121 -5.85 -18.31 -8.24
C GLU A 121 -5.62 -18.00 -9.74
N ALA A 122 -5.77 -16.72 -10.14
CA ALA A 122 -5.49 -16.30 -11.51
C ALA A 122 -3.99 -16.47 -11.88
N THR A 123 -3.10 -16.32 -10.91
CA THR A 123 -1.65 -16.54 -11.12
C THR A 123 -1.35 -18.03 -11.26
N GLU A 124 -1.96 -18.90 -10.45
CA GLU A 124 -1.84 -20.36 -10.58
C GLU A 124 -2.34 -20.86 -11.95
N GLN A 125 -3.49 -20.36 -12.41
CA GLN A 125 -4.00 -20.68 -13.76
C GLN A 125 -3.05 -20.23 -14.87
N ASN A 126 -2.41 -19.05 -14.75
CA ASN A 126 -1.40 -18.58 -15.70
C ASN A 126 -0.10 -19.39 -15.68
N LEU A 127 0.26 -20.00 -14.53
CA LEU A 127 1.40 -20.91 -14.45
C LEU A 127 1.11 -22.24 -15.17
N ASP A 128 -0.13 -22.74 -15.10
CA ASP A 128 -0.57 -23.93 -15.85
C ASP A 128 -0.51 -23.70 -17.38
N PHE A 129 -0.78 -22.48 -17.87
CA PHE A 129 -0.59 -22.12 -19.29
C PHE A 129 0.89 -21.97 -19.70
N ASN A 130 1.82 -21.83 -18.74
CA ASN A 130 3.25 -21.69 -19.01
C ASN A 130 4.01 -23.03 -19.00
N ILE A 131 3.33 -24.17 -18.81
CA ILE A 131 3.93 -25.47 -19.12
C ILE A 131 4.17 -25.48 -20.63
N PRO A 132 5.44 -25.50 -21.10
CA PRO A 132 5.72 -25.48 -22.53
C PRO A 132 5.04 -26.67 -23.18
N THR A 133 4.08 -26.40 -24.07
CA THR A 133 3.57 -27.47 -24.92
C THR A 133 4.71 -27.94 -25.83
N GLU A 134 4.68 -29.20 -26.26
CA GLU A 134 5.69 -29.75 -27.18
C GLU A 134 5.83 -28.89 -28.45
N GLU A 135 4.73 -28.25 -28.88
CA GLU A 135 4.70 -27.31 -30.01
C GLU A 135 5.39 -25.98 -29.68
N SER A 136 5.16 -25.42 -28.48
CA SER A 136 5.85 -24.23 -27.99
C SER A 136 7.37 -24.43 -27.92
N GLU A 137 7.84 -25.60 -27.47
CA GLU A 137 9.28 -25.93 -27.44
C GLU A 137 9.89 -26.02 -28.85
N LYS A 138 9.17 -26.61 -29.81
CA LYS A 138 9.60 -26.66 -31.21
C LYS A 138 9.75 -25.26 -31.82
N ILE A 139 8.77 -24.39 -31.61
CA ILE A 139 8.79 -23.01 -32.11
C ILE A 139 9.94 -22.22 -31.48
N LEU A 140 10.17 -22.37 -30.17
CA LEU A 140 11.31 -21.76 -29.48
C LEU A 140 12.66 -22.24 -30.04
N LYS A 141 12.79 -23.55 -30.33
CA LYS A 141 13.98 -24.11 -30.99
C LYS A 141 14.19 -23.52 -32.38
N GLU A 142 13.16 -23.50 -33.23
CA GLU A 142 13.26 -22.92 -34.57
C GLU A 142 13.64 -21.43 -34.52
N ALA A 143 13.01 -20.66 -33.65
CA ALA A 143 13.31 -19.25 -33.47
C ALA A 143 14.75 -19.02 -32.98
N THR A 144 15.23 -19.86 -32.06
CA THR A 144 16.62 -19.79 -31.56
C THR A 144 17.62 -20.11 -32.66
N THR A 145 17.38 -21.17 -33.44
CA THR A 145 18.25 -21.55 -34.57
C THR A 145 18.27 -20.46 -35.66
N LEU A 146 17.13 -19.83 -35.94
CA LEU A 146 17.03 -18.75 -36.91
C LEU A 146 17.76 -17.48 -36.42
N ALA A 147 17.67 -17.18 -35.12
CA ALA A 147 18.40 -16.07 -34.50
C ALA A 147 19.92 -16.30 -34.55
N GLU A 148 20.38 -17.52 -34.23
CA GLU A 148 21.79 -17.91 -34.34
C GLU A 148 22.31 -17.81 -35.79
N GLN A 149 21.53 -18.28 -36.77
CA GLN A 149 21.89 -18.12 -38.19
C GLN A 149 22.02 -16.65 -38.59
N LYS A 150 21.04 -15.80 -38.24
CA LYS A 150 21.10 -14.35 -38.50
C LYS A 150 22.27 -13.67 -37.83
N MET A 151 22.63 -14.08 -36.61
CA MET A 151 23.80 -13.56 -35.92
C MET A 151 25.10 -13.95 -36.62
N ARG A 152 25.20 -15.20 -37.08
CA ARG A 152 26.37 -15.73 -37.80
C ARG A 152 26.52 -15.12 -39.21
N GLU A 153 25.41 -14.73 -39.83
CA GLU A 153 25.40 -13.98 -41.10
C GLU A 153 25.76 -12.49 -40.93
N ARG A 154 25.33 -11.86 -39.83
CA ARG A 154 25.66 -10.44 -39.53
C ARG A 154 27.04 -10.24 -38.92
N PHE A 155 27.60 -11.26 -38.27
CA PHE A 155 28.94 -11.28 -37.71
C PHE A 155 29.67 -12.53 -38.21
N PRO A 156 30.32 -12.46 -39.40
CA PRO A 156 31.21 -13.53 -39.82
C PRO A 156 32.31 -13.71 -38.77
N GLU A 157 32.66 -14.96 -38.45
CA GLU A 157 33.70 -15.28 -37.47
C GLU A 157 34.95 -14.44 -37.72
N MET A 158 35.39 -13.71 -36.69
CA MET A 158 36.63 -12.95 -36.78
C MET A 158 37.76 -13.93 -37.14
N PRO A 159 38.57 -13.62 -38.17
CA PRO A 159 39.60 -14.54 -38.62
C PRO A 159 40.53 -14.85 -37.46
N GLN A 160 40.80 -16.14 -37.26
CA GLN A 160 41.80 -16.61 -36.31
C GLN A 160 43.10 -15.88 -36.60
N ILE A 161 43.53 -15.00 -35.69
CA ILE A 161 44.80 -14.31 -35.78
C ILE A 161 45.86 -15.41 -35.78
N PRO A 162 46.63 -15.59 -36.88
CA PRO A 162 47.65 -16.63 -36.91
C PRO A 162 48.71 -16.29 -35.86
N THR A 163 48.91 -17.23 -34.94
CA THR A 163 50.04 -17.24 -34.01
C THR A 163 51.32 -17.13 -34.84
N ARG A 164 52.01 -15.99 -34.76
CA ARG A 164 53.27 -15.77 -35.48
C ARG A 164 54.35 -16.62 -34.81
N GLU A 165 54.73 -17.72 -35.45
CA GLU A 165 55.92 -18.47 -35.08
C GLU A 165 57.18 -17.59 -35.28
N PRO A 166 58.11 -17.58 -34.31
CA PRO A 166 59.36 -16.85 -34.42
C PRO A 166 60.34 -17.64 -35.30
N GLY A 167 60.53 -17.21 -36.55
CA GLY A 167 61.59 -17.71 -37.42
C GLY A 167 62.97 -17.31 -36.92
N SER A 168 63.84 -18.31 -36.77
CA SER A 168 65.29 -18.22 -36.56
C SER A 168 66.04 -18.32 -37.92
N PRO A 169 67.39 -18.32 -37.97
CA PRO A 169 68.30 -17.18 -37.88
C PRO A 169 69.11 -16.95 -39.19
N GLN A 170 69.63 -15.73 -39.38
CA GLN A 170 70.80 -15.46 -40.24
C GLN A 170 71.68 -14.38 -39.61
#